data_AF-A0A922HRJ2-F1
#
_entry.id   AF-A0A922HRJ2-F1
#
_cell.length_a   1.000
_cell.length_b   1.000
_cell.length_c   1.000
_cell.angle_alpha   90.00
_cell.angle_beta   90.00
_cell.angle_gamma   90.00
#
_symmetry.space_group_name_H-M   'P 1'
#
loop_
_entity.id
_entity.type
_entity.pdbx_description
1 polymer ?
#
loop_
_entity_poly.entity_id
_entity_poly.type
_entity_poly.pdbx_seq_one_letter_code
_entity_poly.pdbx_strand_id
1 'polypeptide(L)'
;METLRGIIPTISTETVEFIKTVPQKWKCDKCGVIIGTLWRSSPVVTTNGNHHHRLTNGVINGGGNNGLPPPSSSLHCVHRFCGQCLDTVFIGVQTVGKCPLDSMTIYKKQMIESVTNIDSILTQEVYCTHKARGCRKTLLLSELENHLKSCLYGLVHCPLKCGQGVTIKSLPIHMATECPRRAVSCIYCEEDIVLESKNEHENQCPKKPVICNYCKNKSLLRADLKDHLEKCELKPRNCRLIPLGCKFSGTQTEVERHEKDWTAHMDIFVKHILQTGTITQDKPPRNRLADVVNIVKNLNAENAELMDRVNELSLKVEHLEETNRRLNDRLIKFETIQKADMASIRTVIELMRKELENFKIDFTRTRDDDEESEV
;
A
#
# COMPACT_ATOMS: atom_id res chain seq x y z
N MET A 1 11.01 -31.24 -29.42
CA MET A 1 9.87 -30.58 -30.07
C MET A 1 8.97 -30.03 -28.99
N GLU A 2 9.34 -28.84 -28.54
CA GLU A 2 8.51 -27.96 -27.73
C GLU A 2 7.29 -27.51 -28.54
N THR A 3 6.31 -26.92 -27.84
CA THR A 3 5.14 -26.20 -28.38
C THR A 3 3.95 -27.03 -28.85
N LEU A 4 3.20 -27.60 -27.90
CA LEU A 4 1.73 -27.51 -27.85
C LEU A 4 1.19 -27.49 -26.40
N ARG A 5 2.00 -27.01 -25.44
CA ARG A 5 1.49 -26.51 -24.16
C ARG A 5 1.05 -25.07 -24.40
N GLY A 6 -0.24 -24.79 -24.64
CA GLY A 6 -0.65 -23.39 -24.73
C GLY A 6 -2.04 -23.01 -25.22
N ILE A 7 -2.88 -23.89 -25.79
CA ILE A 7 -4.19 -23.45 -26.33
C ILE A 7 -5.39 -24.19 -25.72
N ILE A 8 -5.16 -25.28 -24.99
CA ILE A 8 -6.15 -25.83 -24.07
C ILE A 8 -5.43 -26.03 -22.74
N PRO A 9 -5.75 -25.29 -21.67
CA PRO A 9 -5.41 -25.76 -20.33
C PRO A 9 -5.93 -27.19 -20.24
N THR A 10 -5.23 -28.12 -19.60
CA THR A 10 -5.90 -29.36 -19.17
C THR A 10 -7.06 -28.96 -18.28
N ILE A 11 -8.26 -28.82 -18.84
CA ILE A 11 -9.44 -28.37 -18.12
C ILE A 11 -9.90 -29.60 -17.36
N SER A 12 -9.63 -29.59 -16.07
CA SER A 12 -10.25 -30.55 -15.17
C SER A 12 -11.76 -30.33 -15.26
N THR A 13 -12.51 -31.40 -15.47
CA THR A 13 -13.97 -31.37 -15.43
C THR A 13 -14.51 -31.00 -14.05
N GLU A 14 -13.64 -30.98 -13.03
CA GLU A 14 -13.98 -30.55 -11.67
C GLU A 14 -13.94 -29.03 -11.49
N THR A 15 -13.17 -28.30 -12.31
CA THR A 15 -12.94 -26.86 -12.10
C THR A 15 -13.81 -25.96 -12.96
N VAL A 16 -14.35 -26.47 -14.07
CA VAL A 16 -15.19 -25.72 -15.01
C VAL A 16 -16.52 -26.43 -15.22
N GLU A 17 -17.61 -25.75 -14.85
CA GLU A 17 -18.98 -26.24 -15.02
C GLU A 17 -19.49 -25.87 -16.42
N PHE A 18 -19.73 -26.88 -17.25
CA PHE A 18 -20.31 -26.71 -18.59
C PHE A 18 -21.83 -26.60 -18.51
N ILE A 19 -22.42 -25.76 -19.36
CA ILE A 19 -23.88 -25.59 -19.41
C ILE A 19 -24.53 -26.81 -20.07
N LYS A 20 -23.90 -27.33 -21.11
CA LYS A 20 -24.35 -28.53 -21.83
C LYS A 20 -23.44 -29.71 -21.51
N THR A 21 -23.99 -30.91 -21.57
CA THR A 21 -23.22 -32.14 -21.37
C THR A 21 -22.14 -32.27 -22.44
N VAL A 22 -20.89 -32.29 -22.02
CA VAL A 22 -19.74 -32.44 -22.93
C VAL A 22 -19.67 -33.88 -23.47
N PRO A 23 -19.49 -34.08 -24.78
CA PRO A 23 -19.33 -35.41 -25.36
C PRO A 23 -18.23 -36.26 -24.70
N GLN A 24 -18.51 -37.53 -24.40
CA GLN A 24 -17.54 -38.44 -23.78
C GLN A 24 -16.29 -38.66 -24.64
N LYS A 25 -16.41 -38.50 -25.96
CA LYS A 25 -15.29 -38.59 -26.90
C LYS A 25 -14.21 -37.52 -26.69
N TRP A 26 -14.47 -36.46 -25.92
CA TRP A 26 -13.51 -35.40 -25.60
C TRP A 26 -12.84 -35.60 -24.24
N LYS A 27 -13.28 -36.60 -23.46
CA LYS A 27 -12.81 -36.87 -22.11
C LYS A 27 -11.85 -38.05 -22.11
N CYS A 28 -10.77 -37.93 -21.33
CA CYS A 28 -9.97 -39.08 -20.95
C CYS A 28 -10.80 -40.01 -20.07
N ASP A 29 -10.92 -41.29 -20.42
CA ASP A 29 -11.73 -42.24 -19.65
C ASP A 29 -11.09 -42.56 -18.29
N LYS A 30 -9.78 -42.30 -18.10
CA LYS A 30 -9.07 -42.49 -16.82
C LYS A 30 -9.17 -41.31 -15.86
N CYS A 31 -8.93 -40.08 -16.34
CA CYS A 31 -8.83 -38.90 -15.48
C CYS A 31 -9.93 -37.87 -15.69
N GLY A 32 -10.84 -38.07 -16.66
CA GLY A 32 -11.96 -37.17 -16.94
C GLY A 32 -11.59 -35.81 -17.54
N VAL A 33 -10.30 -35.51 -17.75
CA VAL A 33 -9.83 -34.25 -18.36
C VAL A 33 -10.30 -34.14 -19.80
N ILE A 34 -10.75 -32.94 -20.18
CA ILE A 34 -11.11 -32.61 -21.57
C ILE A 34 -9.86 -32.15 -22.31
N ILE A 35 -9.56 -32.78 -23.45
CA ILE A 35 -8.37 -32.47 -24.26
C ILE A 35 -8.64 -32.71 -25.76
N GLY A 36 -7.96 -31.95 -26.61
CA GLY A 36 -8.07 -32.08 -28.07
C GLY A 36 -7.52 -33.39 -28.63
N THR A 37 -6.56 -34.00 -27.95
CA THR A 37 -5.90 -35.24 -28.39
C THR A 37 -6.06 -36.34 -27.35
N LEU A 38 -6.71 -37.44 -27.76
CA LEU A 38 -6.83 -38.67 -26.97
C LEU A 38 -6.26 -39.85 -27.73
N TRP A 39 -5.80 -40.87 -27.01
CA TRP A 39 -5.22 -42.08 -27.58
C TRP A 39 -6.08 -43.28 -27.26
N ARG A 40 -6.33 -44.14 -28.25
CA ARG A 40 -7.03 -45.42 -28.06
C ARG A 40 -6.27 -46.54 -28.75
N SER A 41 -6.38 -47.76 -28.23
CA SER A 41 -5.85 -48.94 -28.92
C SER A 41 -6.69 -49.26 -30.16
N SER A 42 -6.01 -49.42 -31.29
CA SER A 42 -6.62 -49.90 -32.54
C SER A 42 -6.71 -51.44 -32.51
N PRO A 43 -7.85 -52.03 -32.97
CA PRO A 43 -7.97 -53.47 -33.12
C PRO A 43 -7.14 -54.04 -34.29
N VAL A 44 -6.41 -53.20 -35.04
CA VAL A 44 -5.61 -53.64 -36.19
C VAL A 44 -4.47 -54.54 -35.73
N VAL A 45 -4.68 -55.84 -35.90
CA VAL A 45 -3.65 -56.87 -35.89
C VAL A 45 -2.72 -56.59 -37.07
N THR A 46 -1.51 -56.13 -36.80
CA THR A 46 -0.45 -56.14 -37.81
C THR A 46 -0.11 -57.60 -38.10
N THR A 47 -0.71 -58.17 -39.14
CA THR A 47 -0.27 -59.45 -39.69
C THR A 47 1.09 -59.23 -40.34
N ASN A 48 2.14 -59.60 -39.64
CA ASN A 48 3.40 -60.04 -40.25
C ASN A 48 4.08 -61.04 -39.33
N GLY A 49 4.02 -62.32 -39.73
CA GLY A 49 4.77 -63.43 -39.13
C GLY A 49 3.90 -64.50 -38.46
N ASN A 50 3.41 -65.44 -39.26
CA ASN A 50 3.03 -66.82 -38.92
C ASN A 50 2.26 -67.06 -37.60
N HIS A 51 0.93 -67.09 -37.68
CA HIS A 51 0.13 -68.26 -37.32
C HIS A 51 -1.34 -68.01 -37.70
N HIS A 52 -1.88 -68.91 -38.53
CA HIS A 52 -3.28 -68.92 -38.91
C HIS A 52 -4.18 -69.18 -37.69
N HIS A 53 -5.06 -68.24 -37.36
CA HIS A 53 -6.40 -68.60 -36.86
C HIS A 53 -7.46 -67.87 -37.68
N ARG A 54 -8.17 -68.72 -38.42
CA ARG A 54 -9.26 -68.46 -39.36
C ARG A 54 -10.45 -67.81 -38.64
N LEU A 55 -10.92 -66.67 -39.14
CA LEU A 55 -12.30 -66.22 -38.91
C LEU A 55 -13.23 -67.19 -39.65
N THR A 56 -14.01 -67.98 -38.91
CA THR A 56 -15.13 -68.73 -39.49
C THR A 56 -16.37 -67.86 -39.43
N ASN A 57 -16.84 -67.46 -40.62
CA ASN A 57 -18.23 -67.08 -40.85
C ASN A 57 -19.14 -68.21 -40.35
N GLY A 58 -20.12 -67.87 -39.52
CA GLY A 58 -21.19 -68.75 -39.07
C GLY A 58 -22.54 -68.08 -39.30
N VAL A 59 -23.30 -68.68 -40.20
CA VAL A 59 -24.57 -68.24 -40.76
C VAL A 59 -25.71 -68.32 -39.73
N ILE A 60 -26.62 -67.35 -39.85
CA ILE A 60 -27.95 -67.21 -39.27
C ILE A 60 -28.83 -68.46 -39.47
N ASN A 61 -29.39 -69.04 -38.39
CA ASN A 61 -30.80 -69.48 -38.33
C ASN A 61 -31.20 -70.05 -36.95
N GLY A 62 -32.33 -69.57 -36.42
CA GLY A 62 -33.26 -70.38 -35.63
C GLY A 62 -33.43 -70.09 -34.13
N GLY A 63 -34.33 -69.16 -33.80
CA GLY A 63 -35.33 -69.35 -32.73
C GLY A 63 -34.98 -68.95 -31.28
N GLY A 64 -35.72 -67.96 -30.76
CA GLY A 64 -36.20 -67.97 -29.36
C GLY A 64 -35.57 -66.98 -28.37
N ASN A 65 -36.38 -65.96 -28.04
CA ASN A 65 -36.40 -65.15 -26.82
C ASN A 65 -35.41 -63.99 -26.61
N ASN A 66 -36.03 -62.86 -26.25
CA ASN A 66 -35.47 -61.55 -25.94
C ASN A 66 -34.50 -61.59 -24.75
N GLY A 67 -33.30 -61.07 -24.98
CA GLY A 67 -32.36 -60.66 -23.95
C GLY A 67 -31.22 -59.86 -24.61
N LEU A 68 -31.12 -58.56 -24.31
CA LEU A 68 -29.92 -57.79 -24.67
C LEU A 68 -28.70 -58.46 -24.01
N PRO A 69 -27.57 -58.66 -24.73
CA PRO A 69 -26.36 -59.21 -24.13
C PRO A 69 -25.68 -58.17 -23.24
N PRO A 70 -24.95 -58.60 -22.18
CA PRO A 70 -24.20 -57.72 -21.29
C PRO A 70 -23.01 -57.06 -22.00
N PRO A 71 -22.52 -55.89 -21.54
CA PRO A 71 -21.57 -55.04 -22.25
C PRO A 71 -20.11 -55.53 -22.11
N SER A 72 -19.80 -56.78 -22.47
CA SER A 72 -18.45 -57.35 -22.28
C SER A 72 -18.01 -58.33 -23.37
N SER A 73 -18.33 -58.08 -24.64
CA SER A 73 -17.79 -58.84 -25.78
C SER A 73 -16.91 -58.00 -26.69
N SER A 74 -16.08 -57.11 -26.13
CA SER A 74 -14.98 -56.47 -26.87
C SER A 74 -13.68 -57.25 -26.61
N LEU A 75 -13.17 -57.93 -27.64
CA LEU A 75 -11.86 -58.62 -27.63
C LEU A 75 -10.66 -57.66 -27.57
N HIS A 76 -10.88 -56.35 -27.51
CA HIS A 76 -9.85 -55.32 -27.43
C HIS A 76 -10.32 -54.14 -26.56
N CYS A 77 -9.37 -53.42 -25.98
CA CYS A 77 -9.63 -52.23 -25.18
C CYS A 77 -10.16 -51.09 -26.08
N VAL A 78 -11.22 -50.41 -25.64
CA VAL A 78 -11.84 -49.27 -26.34
C VAL A 78 -11.68 -47.93 -25.58
N HIS A 79 -10.91 -47.94 -24.50
CA HIS A 79 -10.70 -46.77 -23.64
C HIS A 79 -9.77 -45.75 -24.28
N ARG A 80 -10.05 -44.47 -24.00
CA ARG A 80 -9.32 -43.30 -24.47
C ARG A 80 -8.52 -42.67 -23.34
N PHE A 81 -7.24 -42.40 -23.59
CA PHE A 81 -6.34 -41.81 -22.61
C PHE A 81 -5.75 -40.49 -23.11
N CYS A 82 -5.61 -39.51 -22.23
CA CYS A 82 -4.74 -38.35 -22.51
C CYS A 82 -3.27 -38.80 -22.47
N GLY A 83 -2.36 -38.02 -23.09
CA GLY A 83 -0.93 -38.36 -23.14
C GLY A 83 -0.34 -38.65 -21.76
N GLN A 84 -0.64 -37.81 -20.75
CA GLN A 84 -0.17 -38.02 -19.37
C GLN A 84 -0.64 -39.35 -18.78
N CYS A 85 -1.91 -39.73 -19.00
CA CYS A 85 -2.43 -41.01 -18.53
C CYS A 85 -1.80 -42.18 -19.29
N LEU A 86 -1.53 -42.02 -20.58
CA LEU A 86 -0.87 -43.03 -21.39
C LEU A 86 0.60 -43.24 -20.98
N ASP A 87 1.30 -42.17 -20.59
CA ASP A 87 2.67 -42.23 -20.09
C ASP A 87 2.77 -43.01 -18.78
N THR A 88 1.72 -43.00 -17.94
CA THR A 88 1.66 -43.86 -16.75
C THR A 88 1.54 -45.35 -17.09
N VAL A 89 1.07 -45.69 -18.28
CA VAL A 89 0.94 -47.07 -18.75
C VAL A 89 2.24 -47.56 -19.39
N PHE A 90 2.92 -46.70 -20.18
CA PHE A 90 4.16 -47.04 -20.88
C PHE A 90 5.36 -46.33 -20.26
N ILE A 91 5.81 -46.81 -19.10
CA ILE A 91 6.92 -46.20 -18.36
C ILE A 91 8.26 -46.61 -18.99
N GLY A 92 9.10 -45.63 -19.33
CA GLY A 92 10.44 -45.86 -19.89
C GLY A 92 10.41 -46.49 -21.29
N VAL A 93 11.07 -47.64 -21.46
CA VAL A 93 11.17 -48.37 -22.75
C VAL A 93 10.04 -49.39 -22.96
N GLN A 94 9.05 -49.45 -22.06
CA GLN A 94 7.94 -50.40 -22.18
C GLN A 94 7.11 -50.13 -23.43
N THR A 95 6.90 -51.17 -24.24
CA THR A 95 6.09 -51.12 -25.48
C THR A 95 4.75 -51.86 -25.36
N VAL A 96 4.55 -52.56 -24.24
CA VAL A 96 3.34 -53.31 -23.89
C VAL A 96 2.95 -52.92 -22.46
N GLY A 97 1.67 -52.66 -22.23
CA GLY A 97 1.12 -52.28 -20.94
C GLY A 97 -0.28 -52.86 -20.73
N LYS A 98 -0.81 -52.73 -19.51
CA LYS A 98 -2.20 -53.08 -19.20
C LYS A 98 -3.03 -51.81 -19.09
N CYS A 99 -4.21 -51.83 -19.70
CA CYS A 99 -5.16 -50.76 -19.55
C CYS A 99 -5.60 -50.64 -18.08
N PRO A 100 -5.58 -49.44 -17.48
CA PRO A 100 -5.90 -49.25 -16.08
C PRO A 100 -7.40 -49.35 -15.73
N LEU A 101 -8.28 -49.45 -16.74
CA LEU A 101 -9.74 -49.49 -16.56
C LEU A 101 -10.33 -50.90 -16.71
N ASP A 102 -9.76 -51.73 -17.59
CA ASP A 102 -10.24 -53.08 -17.90
C ASP A 102 -9.16 -54.17 -17.80
N SER A 103 -7.92 -53.81 -17.44
CA SER A 103 -6.75 -54.69 -17.36
C SER A 103 -6.36 -55.42 -18.67
N MET A 104 -6.94 -55.04 -19.81
CA MET A 104 -6.60 -55.63 -21.11
C MET A 104 -5.20 -55.20 -21.57
N THR A 105 -4.51 -56.08 -22.29
CA THR A 105 -3.20 -55.77 -22.86
C THR A 105 -3.33 -54.76 -24.00
N ILE A 106 -2.52 -53.70 -23.94
CA ILE A 106 -2.45 -52.65 -24.95
C ILE A 106 -1.01 -52.42 -25.39
N TYR A 107 -0.81 -52.17 -26.68
CA TYR A 107 0.51 -52.04 -27.29
C TYR A 107 0.76 -50.62 -27.75
N LYS A 108 1.93 -50.06 -27.44
CA LYS A 108 2.30 -48.68 -27.81
C LYS A 108 2.22 -48.43 -29.32
N LYS A 109 2.57 -49.44 -30.14
CA LYS A 109 2.50 -49.38 -31.61
C LYS A 109 1.08 -49.39 -32.18
N GLN A 110 0.10 -49.83 -31.40
CA GLN A 110 -1.31 -49.91 -31.81
C GLN A 110 -2.13 -48.71 -31.30
N MET A 111 -1.49 -47.78 -30.60
CA MET A 111 -2.14 -46.56 -30.13
C MET A 111 -2.34 -45.60 -31.29
N ILE A 112 -3.59 -45.26 -31.55
CA ILE A 112 -3.98 -44.28 -32.55
C ILE A 112 -4.45 -43.01 -31.88
N GLU A 113 -4.07 -41.88 -32.48
CA GLU A 113 -4.51 -40.57 -32.06
C GLU A 113 -5.95 -40.32 -32.54
N SER A 114 -6.80 -39.90 -31.61
CA SER A 114 -8.14 -39.40 -31.86
C SER A 114 -8.11 -37.89 -31.64
N VAL A 115 -7.92 -37.16 -32.73
CA VAL A 115 -7.91 -35.70 -32.72
C VAL A 115 -9.35 -35.18 -32.76
N THR A 116 -9.68 -34.34 -31.79
CA THR A 116 -10.93 -33.57 -31.74
C THR A 116 -10.67 -32.18 -32.27
N ASN A 117 -11.64 -31.62 -33.00
CA ASN A 117 -11.62 -30.20 -33.36
C ASN A 117 -11.66 -29.34 -32.07
N ILE A 118 -10.54 -28.69 -31.77
CA ILE A 118 -10.35 -27.84 -30.60
C ILE A 118 -11.36 -26.68 -30.60
N ASP A 119 -11.71 -26.15 -31.76
CA ASP A 119 -12.70 -25.07 -31.87
C ASP A 119 -14.07 -25.51 -31.35
N SER A 120 -14.44 -26.78 -31.55
CA SER A 120 -15.69 -27.33 -30.99
C SER A 120 -15.68 -27.40 -29.46
N ILE A 121 -14.50 -27.59 -28.86
CA ILE A 121 -14.32 -27.55 -27.40
C ILE A 121 -14.36 -26.11 -26.90
N LEU A 122 -13.63 -25.20 -27.55
CA LEU A 122 -13.51 -23.79 -27.15
C LEU A 122 -14.82 -23.01 -27.28
N THR A 123 -15.69 -23.40 -28.21
CA THR A 123 -17.04 -22.82 -28.41
C THR A 123 -18.10 -23.35 -27.45
N GLN A 124 -17.74 -24.21 -26.50
CA GLN A 124 -18.69 -24.64 -25.47
C GLN A 124 -18.97 -23.51 -24.48
N GLU A 125 -20.24 -23.37 -24.09
CA GLU A 125 -20.67 -22.44 -23.06
C GLU A 125 -20.42 -23.02 -21.66
N VAL A 126 -19.80 -22.21 -20.80
CA VAL A 126 -19.44 -22.55 -19.43
C VAL A 126 -19.91 -21.48 -18.46
N TYR A 127 -20.13 -21.86 -17.20
CA TYR A 127 -20.29 -20.90 -16.12
C TYR A 127 -18.94 -20.38 -15.65
N CYS A 128 -18.90 -19.12 -15.22
CA CYS A 128 -17.74 -18.59 -14.50
C CYS A 128 -17.42 -19.45 -13.25
N THR A 129 -16.13 -19.74 -13.01
CA THR A 129 -15.67 -20.50 -11.84
C THR A 129 -15.97 -19.77 -10.52
N HIS A 130 -16.20 -18.46 -10.56
CA HIS A 130 -16.65 -17.65 -9.41
C HIS A 130 -18.18 -17.65 -9.22
N LYS A 131 -18.93 -18.59 -9.82
CA LYS A 131 -20.39 -18.74 -9.65
C LYS A 131 -20.81 -18.86 -8.19
N ALA A 132 -20.08 -19.66 -7.41
CA ALA A 132 -20.31 -19.80 -5.96
C ALA A 132 -20.12 -18.48 -5.18
N ARG A 133 -19.36 -17.52 -5.73
CA ARG A 133 -19.14 -16.17 -5.15
C ARG A 133 -20.12 -15.12 -5.71
N GLY A 134 -21.02 -15.50 -6.60
CA GLY A 134 -22.07 -14.62 -7.14
C GLY A 134 -21.88 -14.18 -8.60
N CYS A 135 -20.85 -14.66 -9.31
CA CYS A 135 -20.76 -14.39 -10.75
C CYS A 135 -21.79 -15.19 -11.53
N ARG A 136 -22.69 -14.51 -12.25
CA ARG A 136 -23.72 -15.16 -13.09
C ARG A 136 -23.38 -15.18 -14.58
N LYS A 137 -22.14 -14.83 -14.96
CA LYS A 137 -21.76 -14.81 -16.37
C LYS A 137 -21.66 -16.24 -16.92
N THR A 138 -22.27 -16.39 -18.08
CA THR A 138 -22.10 -17.48 -19.04
C THR A 138 -21.26 -16.94 -20.19
N LEU A 139 -20.30 -17.73 -20.66
CA LEU A 139 -19.37 -17.33 -21.70
C LEU A 139 -18.80 -18.55 -22.42
N LEU A 140 -18.15 -18.33 -23.56
CA LEU A 140 -17.43 -19.39 -24.26
C LEU A 140 -16.21 -19.80 -23.44
N LEU A 141 -15.84 -21.07 -23.52
CA LEU A 141 -14.65 -21.60 -22.83
C LEU A 141 -13.38 -20.85 -23.25
N SER A 142 -13.26 -20.44 -24.51
CA SER A 142 -12.17 -19.59 -25.01
C SER A 142 -12.08 -18.22 -24.32
N GLU A 143 -13.20 -17.68 -23.86
CA GLU A 143 -13.28 -16.35 -23.24
C GLU A 143 -13.09 -16.40 -21.72
N LEU A 144 -13.16 -17.58 -21.12
CA LEU A 144 -13.14 -17.78 -19.67
C LEU A 144 -11.89 -17.19 -19.03
N GLU A 145 -10.71 -17.43 -19.60
CA GLU A 145 -9.45 -16.92 -19.04
C GLU A 145 -9.43 -15.39 -18.97
N ASN A 146 -9.85 -14.72 -20.05
CA ASN A 146 -9.91 -13.26 -20.13
C ASN A 146 -10.97 -12.69 -19.18
N HIS A 147 -12.09 -13.37 -19.03
CA HIS A 147 -13.08 -13.01 -18.02
C HIS A 147 -12.54 -13.12 -16.60
N LEU A 148 -11.84 -14.20 -16.24
CA LEU A 148 -11.33 -14.40 -14.87
C LEU A 148 -10.34 -13.31 -14.45
N LYS A 149 -9.52 -12.80 -15.39
CA LYS A 149 -8.61 -11.66 -15.16
C LYS A 149 -9.34 -10.38 -14.73
N SER A 150 -10.60 -10.20 -15.12
CA SER A 150 -11.40 -9.00 -14.87
C SER A 150 -12.70 -9.27 -14.09
N CYS A 151 -12.87 -10.48 -13.56
CA CYS A 151 -14.10 -10.89 -12.91
C CYS A 151 -14.24 -10.19 -11.56
N LEU A 152 -15.27 -9.36 -11.40
CA LEU A 152 -15.52 -8.61 -10.16
C LEU A 152 -15.71 -9.51 -8.92
N TYR A 153 -16.03 -10.78 -9.10
CA TYR A 153 -16.19 -11.76 -8.03
C TYR A 153 -14.90 -12.58 -7.74
N GLY A 154 -13.81 -12.26 -8.45
CA GLY A 154 -12.48 -12.78 -8.15
C GLY A 154 -11.93 -12.20 -6.86
N LEU A 155 -11.13 -13.01 -6.14
CA LEU A 155 -10.50 -12.62 -4.89
C LEU A 155 -9.19 -11.87 -5.15
N VAL A 156 -9.01 -10.77 -4.43
CA VAL A 156 -7.79 -9.98 -4.39
C VAL A 156 -7.43 -9.68 -2.93
N HIS A 157 -6.14 -9.58 -2.64
CA HIS A 157 -5.70 -9.16 -1.31
C HIS A 157 -5.86 -7.64 -1.15
N CYS A 158 -6.29 -7.21 0.04
CA CYS A 158 -6.43 -5.80 0.34
C CYS A 158 -5.08 -5.06 0.14
N PRO A 159 -5.04 -3.97 -0.65
CA PRO A 159 -3.82 -3.17 -0.88
C PRO A 159 -3.23 -2.57 0.40
N LEU A 160 -4.07 -2.33 1.41
CA LEU A 160 -3.64 -1.84 2.73
C LEU A 160 -2.97 -2.93 3.58
N LYS A 161 -2.77 -4.14 3.04
CA LYS A 161 -2.11 -5.28 3.70
C LYS A 161 -2.73 -5.58 5.07
N CYS A 162 -4.05 -5.61 5.15
CA CYS A 162 -4.80 -6.03 6.34
C CYS A 162 -4.91 -7.56 6.48
N GLY A 163 -4.40 -8.32 5.51
CA GLY A 163 -4.44 -9.79 5.49
C GLY A 163 -5.72 -10.40 4.91
N GLN A 164 -6.78 -9.62 4.70
CA GLN A 164 -8.04 -10.14 4.15
C GLN A 164 -8.00 -10.28 2.62
N GLY A 165 -8.56 -11.40 2.13
CA GLY A 165 -8.89 -11.61 0.72
C GLY A 165 -10.35 -11.23 0.48
N VAL A 166 -10.58 -10.24 -0.38
CA VAL A 166 -11.92 -9.69 -0.67
C VAL A 166 -12.20 -9.76 -2.17
N THR A 167 -13.46 -9.73 -2.56
CA THR A 167 -13.81 -9.68 -3.99
C THR A 167 -13.46 -8.32 -4.58
N ILE A 168 -13.08 -8.25 -5.85
CA ILE A 168 -12.83 -6.97 -6.55
C ILE A 168 -14.04 -6.03 -6.41
N LYS A 169 -15.27 -6.57 -6.47
CA LYS A 169 -16.53 -5.84 -6.29
C LYS A 169 -16.64 -5.18 -4.91
N SER A 170 -16.26 -5.89 -3.85
CA SER A 170 -16.39 -5.43 -2.46
C SER A 170 -15.18 -4.65 -1.97
N LEU A 171 -14.06 -4.66 -2.71
CA LEU A 171 -12.82 -4.00 -2.31
C LEU A 171 -12.99 -2.50 -1.98
N PRO A 172 -13.73 -1.68 -2.77
CA PRO A 172 -13.92 -0.27 -2.44
C PRO A 172 -14.66 -0.08 -1.10
N ILE A 173 -15.70 -0.87 -0.86
CA ILE A 173 -16.50 -0.82 0.37
C ILE A 173 -15.64 -1.25 1.57
N HIS A 174 -14.89 -2.34 1.40
CA HIS A 174 -13.94 -2.83 2.40
C HIS A 174 -12.95 -1.72 2.78
N MET A 175 -12.30 -1.08 1.80
CA MET A 175 -11.33 -0.02 2.07
C MET A 175 -11.95 1.21 2.74
N ALA A 176 -13.18 1.56 2.39
CA ALA A 176 -13.87 2.72 2.94
C ALA A 176 -14.39 2.50 4.37
N THR A 177 -14.87 1.29 4.70
CA THR A 177 -15.68 1.08 5.90
C THR A 177 -15.22 -0.06 6.81
N GLU A 178 -14.71 -1.17 6.24
CA GLU A 178 -14.46 -2.40 6.99
C GLU A 178 -12.98 -2.60 7.35
N CYS A 179 -12.07 -2.05 6.54
CA CYS A 179 -10.65 -2.32 6.66
C CYS A 179 -10.09 -1.70 7.95
N PRO A 180 -9.47 -2.49 8.85
CA PRO A 180 -8.87 -1.96 10.08
C PRO A 180 -7.69 -1.03 9.82
N ARG A 181 -7.09 -1.13 8.63
CA ARG A 181 -5.97 -0.30 8.21
C ARG A 181 -6.38 0.92 7.36
N ARG A 182 -7.68 1.21 7.26
CA ARG A 182 -8.18 2.40 6.56
C ARG A 182 -7.77 3.68 7.28
N ALA A 183 -7.64 4.76 6.53
CA ALA A 183 -7.43 6.10 7.10
C ALA A 183 -8.72 6.62 7.75
N VAL A 184 -8.57 7.25 8.91
CA VAL A 184 -9.60 8.00 9.63
C VAL A 184 -8.99 9.30 10.12
N SER A 185 -9.74 10.39 10.07
CA SER A 185 -9.26 11.66 10.59
C SER A 185 -9.42 11.73 12.12
N CYS A 186 -8.39 12.20 12.80
CA CYS A 186 -8.42 12.42 14.24
C CYS A 186 -9.38 13.56 14.60
N ILE A 187 -10.26 13.37 15.58
CA ILE A 187 -11.23 14.40 16.00
C ILE A 187 -10.58 15.61 16.70
N TYR A 188 -9.32 15.49 17.13
CA TYR A 188 -8.62 16.53 17.87
C TYR A 188 -7.61 17.28 17.00
N CYS A 189 -6.80 16.57 16.20
CA CYS A 189 -5.77 17.19 15.36
C CYS A 189 -6.12 17.28 13.88
N GLU A 190 -7.19 16.59 13.43
CA GLU A 190 -7.65 16.50 12.04
C GLU A 190 -6.68 15.77 11.09
N GLU A 191 -5.61 15.17 11.62
CA GLU A 191 -4.68 14.36 10.83
C GLU A 191 -5.27 13.00 10.48
N ASP A 192 -4.96 12.52 9.28
CA ASP A 192 -5.33 11.18 8.84
C ASP A 192 -4.42 10.13 9.50
N ILE A 193 -5.06 9.23 10.24
CA ILE A 193 -4.41 8.16 11.00
C ILE A 193 -5.00 6.80 10.62
N VAL A 194 -4.26 5.73 10.88
CA VAL A 194 -4.74 4.37 10.66
C VAL A 194 -5.75 4.03 11.76
N LEU A 195 -6.93 3.48 11.39
CA LEU A 195 -7.98 3.15 12.36
C LEU A 195 -7.47 2.24 13.50
N GLU A 196 -6.67 1.22 13.20
CA GLU A 196 -6.06 0.33 14.19
C GLU A 196 -5.20 1.07 15.23
N SER A 197 -4.49 2.15 14.83
CA SER A 197 -3.67 2.96 15.74
C SER A 197 -4.41 4.18 16.32
N LYS A 198 -5.71 4.32 16.06
CA LYS A 198 -6.51 5.49 16.49
C LYS A 198 -6.43 5.71 18.00
N ASN A 199 -6.62 4.66 18.79
CA ASN A 199 -6.61 4.78 20.25
C ASN A 199 -5.23 5.20 20.78
N GLU A 200 -4.16 4.67 20.20
CA GLU A 200 -2.80 5.03 20.57
C GLU A 200 -2.49 6.49 20.22
N HIS A 201 -2.85 6.91 19.00
CA HIS A 201 -2.74 8.31 18.59
C HIS A 201 -3.55 9.22 19.52
N GLU A 202 -4.82 8.92 19.83
CA GLU A 202 -5.64 9.77 20.70
C GLU A 202 -5.04 9.90 22.11
N ASN A 203 -4.37 8.86 22.63
CA ASN A 203 -3.70 8.93 23.93
C ASN A 203 -2.47 9.83 23.91
N GLN A 204 -1.85 10.03 22.76
CA GLN A 204 -0.64 10.85 22.59
C GLN A 204 -0.91 12.16 21.83
N CYS A 205 -2.14 12.37 21.36
CA CYS A 205 -2.49 13.47 20.48
C CYS A 205 -2.22 14.82 21.16
N PRO A 206 -1.46 15.73 20.51
CA PRO A 206 -1.08 17.02 21.08
C PRO A 206 -2.27 17.96 21.24
N LYS A 207 -3.26 17.89 20.33
CA LYS A 207 -4.48 18.73 20.36
C LYS A 207 -5.62 18.12 21.19
N LYS A 208 -5.41 16.98 21.86
CA LYS A 208 -6.43 16.42 22.76
C LYS A 208 -6.56 17.30 24.01
N PRO A 209 -7.78 17.72 24.39
CA PRO A 209 -8.00 18.46 25.62
C PRO A 209 -7.63 17.63 26.86
N VAL A 210 -6.96 18.26 27.81
CA VAL A 210 -6.55 17.70 29.09
C VAL A 210 -6.94 18.63 30.23
N ILE A 211 -7.08 18.07 31.43
CA ILE A 211 -7.43 18.83 32.63
C ILE A 211 -6.17 19.00 33.47
N CYS A 212 -5.88 20.24 33.88
CA CYS A 212 -4.80 20.47 34.84
C CYS A 212 -5.14 19.87 36.21
N ASN A 213 -4.22 19.07 36.77
CA ASN A 213 -4.43 18.43 38.07
C ASN A 213 -4.53 19.42 39.23
N TYR A 214 -3.96 20.62 39.10
CA TYR A 214 -3.91 21.65 40.14
C TYR A 214 -5.06 22.64 40.01
N CYS A 215 -5.14 23.37 38.89
CA CYS A 215 -6.17 24.41 38.71
C CYS A 215 -7.48 23.92 38.12
N LYS A 216 -7.59 22.64 37.75
CA LYS A 216 -8.78 22.03 37.14
C LYS A 216 -9.27 22.71 35.86
N ASN A 217 -8.43 23.54 35.21
CA ASN A 217 -8.73 24.10 33.91
C ASN A 217 -8.87 22.97 32.87
N LYS A 218 -10.00 22.95 32.15
CA LYS A 218 -10.38 21.93 31.16
C LYS A 218 -10.10 22.33 29.71
N SER A 219 -9.68 23.57 29.47
CA SER A 219 -9.48 24.12 28.11
C SER A 219 -8.03 24.01 27.63
N LEU A 220 -7.21 23.17 28.26
CA LEU A 220 -5.80 23.01 27.91
C LEU A 220 -5.64 21.91 26.87
N LEU A 221 -4.83 22.17 25.85
CA LEU A 221 -4.37 21.10 24.96
C LEU A 221 -3.22 20.35 25.62
N ARG A 222 -3.04 19.08 25.27
CA ARG A 222 -1.92 18.27 25.79
C ARG A 222 -0.57 18.93 25.51
N ALA A 223 -0.39 19.51 24.33
CA ALA A 223 0.85 20.22 23.96
C ALA A 223 1.15 21.38 24.93
N ASP A 224 0.13 22.14 25.31
CA ASP A 224 0.26 23.33 26.16
C ASP A 224 0.35 22.99 27.65
N LEU A 225 0.09 21.74 28.05
CA LEU A 225 0.05 21.35 29.46
C LEU A 225 1.39 21.59 30.15
N LYS A 226 2.52 21.33 29.48
CA LYS A 226 3.85 21.53 30.06
C LYS A 226 4.08 23.01 30.38
N ASP A 227 3.86 23.89 29.41
CA ASP A 227 4.04 25.33 29.54
C ASP A 227 3.05 25.92 30.54
N HIS A 228 1.80 25.41 30.56
CA HIS A 228 0.83 25.75 31.57
C HIS A 228 1.32 25.37 32.97
N LEU A 229 1.85 24.16 33.18
CA LEU A 229 2.33 23.71 34.50
C LEU A 229 3.52 24.52 35.01
N GLU A 230 4.29 25.19 34.16
CA GLU A 230 5.32 26.13 34.61
C GLU A 230 4.70 27.42 35.16
N LYS A 231 3.58 27.88 34.58
CA LYS A 231 2.90 29.13 34.92
C LYS A 231 1.65 28.96 35.81
N CYS A 232 1.27 27.73 36.13
CA CYS A 232 0.05 27.41 36.86
C CYS A 232 0.11 27.96 38.29
N GLU A 233 -0.76 28.91 38.62
CA GLU A 233 -0.79 29.59 39.92
C GLU A 233 -1.08 28.64 41.10
N LEU A 234 -1.89 27.61 40.85
CA LEU A 234 -2.30 26.62 41.85
C LEU A 234 -1.35 25.42 41.95
N LYS A 235 -0.32 25.34 41.10
CA LYS A 235 0.71 24.31 41.23
C LYS A 235 1.64 24.67 42.38
N PRO A 236 1.83 23.77 43.37
CA PRO A 236 2.77 24.01 44.46
C PRO A 236 4.19 24.24 43.92
N ARG A 237 4.83 25.30 44.41
CA ARG A 237 6.23 25.62 44.19
C ARG A 237 6.99 25.50 45.50
N ASN A 238 8.28 25.24 45.34
CA ASN A 238 9.22 25.15 46.44
C ASN A 238 9.85 26.51 46.69
N CYS A 239 10.14 26.83 47.96
CA CYS A 239 11.02 27.94 48.29
C CYS A 239 12.39 27.78 47.60
N ARG A 240 12.97 28.88 47.10
CA ARG A 240 14.31 28.88 46.49
C ARG A 240 15.41 28.40 47.43
N LEU A 241 15.20 28.46 48.74
CA LEU A 241 16.16 28.05 49.76
C LEU A 241 15.98 26.61 50.25
N ILE A 242 15.18 25.77 49.57
CA ILE A 242 15.15 24.32 49.85
C ILE A 242 16.55 23.68 49.85
N PRO A 243 17.46 23.99 48.90
CA PRO A 243 18.81 23.43 48.92
C PRO A 243 19.62 23.78 50.18
N LEU A 244 19.27 24.87 50.88
CA LEU A 244 19.90 25.27 52.14
C LEU A 244 19.18 24.71 53.38
N GLY A 245 18.06 24.00 53.19
CA GLY A 245 17.32 23.35 54.26
C GLY A 245 15.94 23.95 54.56
N CYS A 246 15.44 24.89 53.76
CA CYS A 246 14.03 25.30 53.86
C CYS A 246 13.11 24.12 53.48
N LYS A 247 11.94 24.02 54.12
CA LYS A 247 10.95 22.96 53.86
C LYS A 247 9.63 23.49 53.31
N PHE A 248 9.55 24.80 53.06
CA PHE A 248 8.32 25.44 52.67
C PHE A 248 8.00 25.17 51.19
N SER A 249 6.76 24.76 50.93
CA SER A 249 6.17 24.64 49.60
C SER A 249 4.72 25.10 49.65
N GLY A 250 4.27 25.84 48.64
CA GLY A 250 2.91 26.38 48.58
C GLY A 250 2.57 26.90 47.18
N THR A 251 1.43 27.56 47.03
CA THR A 251 1.09 28.28 45.80
C THR A 251 2.09 29.41 45.52
N GLN A 252 2.08 29.96 44.30
CA GLN A 252 3.02 31.02 43.93
C GLN A 252 2.97 32.22 44.88
N THR A 253 1.78 32.65 45.25
CA THR A 253 1.56 33.79 46.16
C THR A 253 2.02 33.50 47.58
N GLU A 254 1.85 32.26 48.06
CA GLU A 254 2.31 31.83 49.39
C GLU A 254 3.83 31.75 49.46
N VAL A 255 4.50 31.24 48.42
CA VAL A 255 5.96 31.17 48.34
C VAL A 255 6.56 32.57 48.24
N GLU A 256 6.01 33.45 47.40
CA GLU A 256 6.48 34.84 47.32
C GLU A 256 6.35 35.59 48.64
N ARG A 257 5.26 35.36 49.39
CA ARG A 257 5.06 35.92 50.73
C ARG A 257 6.07 35.35 51.74
N HIS A 258 6.30 34.05 51.72
CA HIS A 258 7.29 33.38 52.57
C HIS A 258 8.72 33.86 52.27
N GLU A 259 9.09 34.02 50.99
CA GLU A 259 10.42 34.49 50.58
C GLU A 259 10.68 35.95 50.96
N LYS A 260 9.64 36.78 51.03
CA LYS A 260 9.72 38.16 51.54
C LYS A 260 9.88 38.22 53.06
N ASP A 261 9.43 37.20 53.78
CA ASP A 261 9.60 37.10 55.23
C ASP A 261 10.97 36.50 55.56
N TRP A 262 11.97 37.37 55.66
CA TRP A 262 13.35 36.97 55.90
C TRP A 262 13.54 36.25 57.26
N THR A 263 12.62 36.45 58.22
CA THR A 263 12.69 35.81 59.54
C THR A 263 12.60 34.29 59.44
N ALA A 264 11.83 33.78 58.47
CA ALA A 264 11.68 32.35 58.20
C ALA A 264 12.98 31.68 57.72
N HIS A 265 13.97 32.47 57.27
CA HIS A 265 15.25 32.00 56.75
C HIS A 265 16.44 32.33 57.65
N MET A 266 16.26 33.07 58.75
CA MET A 266 17.37 33.52 59.60
C MET A 266 18.17 32.36 60.19
N ASP A 267 17.50 31.34 60.75
CA ASP A 267 18.18 30.18 61.30
C ASP A 267 18.97 29.40 60.24
N ILE A 268 18.43 29.33 59.01
CA ILE A 268 19.10 28.70 57.88
C ILE A 268 20.38 29.47 57.52
N PHE A 269 20.30 30.79 57.42
CA PHE A 269 21.46 31.64 57.13
C PHE A 269 22.51 31.59 58.23
N VAL A 270 22.12 31.68 59.51
CA VAL A 270 23.04 31.58 60.65
C VAL A 270 23.74 30.23 60.64
N LYS A 271 23.00 29.14 60.43
CA LYS A 271 23.58 27.79 60.36
C LYS A 271 24.54 27.63 59.17
N HIS A 272 24.22 28.20 58.02
CA HIS A 272 25.09 28.18 56.84
C HIS A 272 26.37 29.01 57.04
N ILE A 273 26.29 30.16 57.71
CA ILE A 273 27.44 31.00 58.09
C ILE A 273 28.33 30.27 59.11
N LEU A 274 27.75 29.64 60.13
CA LEU A 274 28.51 28.88 61.13
C LEU A 274 29.19 27.66 60.50
N GLN A 275 28.51 26.93 59.62
CA GLN A 275 29.08 25.78 58.90
C GLN A 275 30.23 26.16 57.97
N THR A 276 30.11 27.29 57.27
CA THR A 276 31.21 27.82 56.43
C THR A 276 32.35 28.42 57.26
N GLY A 277 32.06 28.90 58.47
CA GLY A 277 33.05 29.41 59.44
C GLY A 277 33.85 28.32 60.17
N THR A 278 33.32 27.10 60.31
CA THR A 278 34.01 26.00 61.02
C THR A 278 35.09 25.26 60.21
N ILE A 279 35.28 25.57 58.91
CA ILE A 279 36.24 24.85 58.03
C ILE A 279 37.69 25.39 58.15
N THR A 280 37.95 26.50 58.85
CA THR A 280 39.32 27.03 58.97
C THR A 280 39.83 27.04 60.41
N GLN A 281 40.41 25.92 60.83
CA GLN A 281 41.31 25.88 62.00
C GLN A 281 42.80 26.03 61.65
N ASP A 282 43.18 26.37 60.42
CA ASP A 282 44.57 26.75 60.14
C ASP A 282 44.69 28.03 59.29
N LYS A 283 45.40 29.00 59.87
CA LYS A 283 45.85 30.32 59.38
C LYS A 283 44.86 31.52 59.47
N PRO A 284 45.36 32.72 59.85
CA PRO A 284 44.54 33.90 60.11
C PRO A 284 44.02 34.51 58.80
N PRO A 285 42.77 35.03 58.73
CA PRO A 285 42.22 35.55 57.49
C PRO A 285 42.56 37.03 57.35
N ARG A 286 43.74 37.35 56.82
CA ARG A 286 44.08 38.73 56.44
C ARG A 286 43.95 39.04 54.95
N ASN A 287 43.61 38.06 54.09
CA ASN A 287 43.59 38.27 52.63
C ASN A 287 42.26 38.01 51.88
N ARG A 288 41.22 37.44 52.50
CA ARG A 288 39.97 37.14 51.75
C ARG A 288 39.22 38.39 51.27
N LEU A 289 39.23 39.47 52.05
CA LEU A 289 38.60 40.73 51.63
C LEU A 289 39.38 41.38 50.48
N ALA A 290 40.71 41.28 50.49
CA ALA A 290 41.55 41.80 49.40
C ALA A 290 41.31 41.01 48.10
N ASP A 291 41.17 39.68 48.19
CA ASP A 291 40.86 38.82 47.05
C ASP A 291 39.47 39.14 46.47
N VAL A 292 38.45 39.28 47.32
CA VAL A 292 37.10 39.67 46.89
C VAL A 292 37.09 41.07 46.28
N VAL A 293 37.81 42.03 46.87
CA VAL A 293 37.93 43.40 46.31
C VAL A 293 38.64 43.38 44.95
N ASN A 294 39.67 42.56 44.77
CA ASN A 294 40.35 42.41 43.49
C ASN A 294 39.46 41.74 42.44
N ILE A 295 38.70 40.70 42.82
CA ILE A 295 37.72 40.06 41.94
C ILE A 295 36.64 41.06 41.51
N VAL A 296 36.09 41.84 42.45
CA VAL A 296 35.08 42.86 42.13
C VAL A 296 35.65 43.95 41.21
N LYS A 297 36.90 44.37 41.41
CA LYS A 297 37.56 45.32 40.51
C LYS A 297 37.74 44.75 39.10
N ASN A 298 38.17 43.49 38.98
CA ASN A 298 38.35 42.83 37.69
C ASN A 298 37.00 42.65 36.97
N LEU A 299 35.97 42.20 37.69
CA LEU A 299 34.62 42.07 37.15
C LEU A 299 34.03 43.42 36.73
N ASN A 300 34.32 44.50 37.45
CA ASN A 300 33.88 45.83 37.05
C ASN A 300 34.59 46.34 35.79
N ALA A 301 35.88 46.04 35.62
CA ALA A 301 36.62 46.37 34.40
C ALA A 301 36.08 45.56 33.20
N GLU A 302 35.84 44.26 33.39
CA GLU A 302 35.27 43.39 32.35
C GLU A 302 33.84 43.81 31.97
N ASN A 303 33.03 44.21 32.95
CA ASN A 303 31.69 44.76 32.70
C ASN A 303 31.74 46.07 31.90
N ALA A 304 32.73 46.94 32.13
CA ALA A 304 32.89 48.16 31.35
C ALA A 304 33.25 47.84 29.88
N GLU A 305 34.19 46.93 29.65
CA GLU A 305 34.55 46.49 28.30
C GLU A 305 33.38 45.81 27.57
N LEU A 306 32.58 45.01 28.28
CA LEU A 306 31.38 44.40 27.72
C LEU A 306 30.34 45.45 27.37
N MET A 307 30.19 46.49 28.19
CA MET A 307 29.28 47.59 27.89
C MET A 307 29.71 48.35 26.62
N ASP A 308 31.02 48.59 26.45
CA ASP A 308 31.56 49.20 25.23
C ASP A 308 31.32 48.33 23.99
N ARG A 309 31.52 47.01 24.10
CA ARG A 309 31.22 46.07 23.00
C ARG A 309 29.75 46.03 22.65
N VAL A 310 28.85 46.10 23.64
CA VAL A 310 27.41 46.17 23.41
C VAL A 310 27.07 47.45 22.64
N ASN A 311 27.63 48.60 23.03
CA ASN A 311 27.42 49.86 22.32
C ASN A 311 27.94 49.82 20.87
N GLU A 312 29.12 49.23 20.64
CA GLU A 312 29.66 49.04 19.28
C GLU A 312 28.76 48.15 18.41
N LEU A 313 28.27 47.05 18.98
CA LEU A 313 27.35 46.14 18.29
C LEU A 313 26.00 46.81 17.99
N SER A 314 25.47 47.61 18.92
CA SER A 314 24.24 48.38 18.69
C SER A 314 24.39 49.32 17.49
N LEU A 315 25.51 50.05 17.38
CA LEU A 315 25.78 50.92 16.22
C LEU A 315 25.89 50.13 14.91
N LYS A 316 26.50 48.94 14.93
CA LYS A 316 26.57 48.06 13.75
C LYS A 316 25.20 47.56 13.31
N VAL A 317 24.33 47.21 14.27
CA VAL A 317 22.96 46.79 13.97
C VAL A 317 22.19 47.91 13.30
N GLU A 318 22.25 49.14 13.83
CA GLU A 318 21.59 50.30 13.22
C GLU A 318 22.10 50.56 11.79
N HIS A 319 23.42 50.44 11.56
CA HIS A 319 23.99 50.57 10.23
C HIS A 319 23.48 49.47 9.27
N LEU A 320 23.45 48.21 9.72
CA LEU A 320 22.96 47.08 8.92
C LEU A 320 21.48 47.24 8.58
N GLU A 321 20.64 47.66 9.53
CA GLU A 321 19.23 47.96 9.30
C GLU A 321 19.05 49.05 8.22
N GLU A 322 19.85 50.11 8.28
CA GLU A 322 19.82 51.18 7.29
C GLU A 322 20.25 50.69 5.90
N THR A 323 21.29 49.86 5.81
CA THR A 323 21.71 49.26 4.53
C THR A 323 20.64 48.33 3.95
N ASN A 324 19.98 47.53 4.79
CA ASN A 324 18.88 46.66 4.39
C ASN A 324 17.67 47.46 3.89
N ARG A 325 17.32 48.58 4.56
CA ARG A 325 16.27 49.50 4.07
C ARG A 325 16.60 49.99 2.66
N ARG A 326 17.82 50.48 2.43
CA ARG A 326 18.25 50.96 1.11
C ARG A 326 18.25 49.88 0.04
N LEU A 327 18.66 48.66 0.37
CA LEU A 327 18.63 47.52 -0.55
C LEU A 327 17.19 47.13 -0.90
N ASN A 328 16.29 47.10 0.07
CA ASN A 328 14.87 46.84 -0.15
C ASN A 328 14.22 47.91 -1.05
N ASP A 329 14.52 49.20 -0.84
CA ASP A 329 14.01 50.27 -1.70
C ASP A 329 14.49 50.11 -3.15
N ARG A 330 15.74 49.68 -3.35
CA ARG A 330 16.29 49.39 -4.68
C ARG A 330 15.61 48.18 -5.32
N LEU A 331 15.32 47.14 -4.54
CA LEU A 331 14.62 45.95 -5.00
C LEU A 331 13.21 46.30 -5.47
N ILE A 332 12.46 47.06 -4.68
CA ILE A 332 11.11 47.52 -5.03
C ILE A 332 11.14 48.33 -6.34
N LYS A 333 12.11 49.25 -6.50
CA LYS A 333 12.27 50.00 -7.76
C LYS A 333 12.52 49.06 -8.94
N PHE A 334 13.40 48.08 -8.78
CA PHE A 334 13.69 47.11 -9.85
C PHE A 334 12.44 46.29 -10.23
N GLU A 335 11.68 45.82 -9.25
CA GLU A 335 10.43 45.10 -9.47
C GLU A 335 9.37 45.95 -10.19
N THR A 336 9.27 47.25 -9.86
CA THR A 336 8.33 48.15 -10.53
C THR A 336 8.67 48.36 -12.01
N ILE A 337 9.97 48.51 -12.31
CA ILE A 337 10.45 48.63 -13.70
C ILE A 337 10.15 47.33 -14.45
N GLN A 338 10.49 46.18 -13.87
CA GLN A 338 10.24 44.88 -14.50
C GLN A 338 8.74 44.64 -14.75
N LYS A 339 7.86 45.05 -13.83
CA LYS A 339 6.40 44.97 -14.03
C LYS A 339 5.94 45.86 -15.17
N ALA A 340 6.48 47.07 -15.31
CA ALA A 340 6.16 47.99 -16.40
C ALA A 340 6.64 47.46 -17.76
N ASP A 341 7.85 46.90 -17.83
CA ASP A 341 8.39 46.28 -19.03
C ASP A 341 7.54 45.07 -19.46
N MET A 342 7.19 44.20 -18.51
CA MET A 342 6.34 43.03 -18.80
C MET A 342 4.93 43.42 -19.23
N ALA A 343 4.37 44.50 -18.69
CA ALA A 343 3.09 45.05 -19.16
C ALA A 343 3.20 45.57 -20.60
N SER A 344 4.28 46.29 -20.91
CA SER A 344 4.54 46.81 -22.27
C SER A 344 4.69 45.67 -23.29
N ILE A 345 5.45 44.62 -22.94
CA ILE A 345 5.60 43.42 -23.78
C ILE A 345 4.25 42.74 -24.02
N ARG A 346 3.41 42.61 -22.98
CA ARG A 346 2.08 42.01 -23.10
C ARG A 346 1.21 42.78 -24.10
N THR A 347 1.22 44.11 -24.04
CA THR A 347 0.50 44.97 -24.99
C THR A 347 0.98 44.75 -26.43
N VAL A 348 2.29 44.67 -26.65
CA VAL A 348 2.86 44.38 -27.98
C VAL A 348 2.40 43.02 -28.49
N ILE A 349 2.43 41.98 -27.65
CA ILE A 349 1.96 40.63 -28.02
C ILE A 349 0.46 40.66 -28.40
N GLU A 350 -0.37 41.40 -27.68
CA GLU A 350 -1.79 41.54 -27.99
C GLU A 350 -2.04 42.26 -29.32
N LEU A 351 -1.26 43.30 -29.62
CA LEU A 351 -1.31 43.97 -30.93
C LEU A 351 -0.92 43.03 -32.06
N MET A 352 0.19 42.30 -31.91
CA MET A 352 0.63 41.31 -32.90
C MET A 352 -0.42 40.19 -33.12
N ARG A 353 -1.10 39.74 -32.06
CA ARG A 353 -2.19 38.76 -32.18
C ARG A 353 -3.39 39.31 -32.96
N LYS A 354 -3.76 40.58 -32.74
CA LYS A 354 -4.84 41.22 -33.51
C LYS A 354 -4.48 41.38 -34.98
N GLU A 355 -3.25 41.75 -35.29
CA GLU A 355 -2.78 41.84 -36.68
C GLU A 355 -2.79 40.47 -37.36
N LEU A 356 -2.34 39.41 -36.67
CA LEU A 356 -2.42 38.04 -37.18
C LEU A 356 -3.86 37.59 -37.45
N GLU A 357 -4.80 37.91 -36.55
CA GLU A 357 -6.21 37.57 -36.74
C GLU A 357 -6.81 38.33 -37.92
N ASN A 358 -6.50 39.63 -38.07
CA ASN A 358 -6.91 40.42 -39.23
C ASN A 358 -6.36 39.82 -40.54
N PHE A 359 -5.07 39.46 -40.56
CA PHE A 359 -4.44 38.82 -41.71
C PHE A 359 -5.11 37.49 -42.06
N LYS A 360 -5.50 36.72 -41.04
CA LYS A 360 -6.22 35.45 -41.23
C LYS A 360 -7.62 35.66 -41.84
N ILE A 361 -8.34 36.69 -41.39
CA ILE A 361 -9.66 37.07 -41.94
C ILE A 361 -9.51 37.49 -43.41
N ASP A 362 -8.52 38.33 -43.73
CA ASP A 362 -8.26 38.77 -45.09
C ASP A 362 -7.88 37.59 -46.00
N PHE A 363 -7.06 36.65 -45.51
CA PHE A 363 -6.71 35.43 -46.24
C PHE A 363 -7.92 34.52 -46.49
N THR A 364 -8.83 34.38 -45.53
CA THR A 364 -10.07 33.61 -45.74
C THR A 364 -10.99 34.27 -46.75
N ARG A 365 -11.11 35.61 -46.74
CA ARG A 365 -11.91 36.34 -47.73
C ARG A 365 -11.38 36.15 -49.15
N THR A 366 -10.07 36.29 -49.37
CA THR A 366 -9.49 36.07 -50.69
C THR A 366 -9.70 34.64 -51.20
N ARG A 367 -9.69 33.65 -50.31
CA ARG A 367 -9.92 32.24 -50.68
C ARG A 367 -11.39 31.98 -51.04
N ASP A 368 -12.32 32.60 -50.32
CA ASP A 368 -13.75 32.46 -50.60
C ASP A 368 -14.15 33.20 -51.89
N ASP A 369 -13.50 34.35 -52.19
CA ASP A 369 -13.63 35.07 -53.47
C ASP A 369 -13.09 34.25 -54.66
N ASP A 370 -11.99 33.51 -54.47
CA ASP A 370 -11.43 32.61 -55.49
C ASP A 370 -12.34 31.38 -55.72
N GLU A 371 -12.95 30.80 -54.68
CA GLU A 371 -13.88 29.66 -54.79
C GLU A 371 -15.23 30.06 -55.46
N GLU A 372 -15.74 31.28 -55.27
CA GLU A 372 -16.94 31.77 -55.98
C GLU A 372 -16.70 32.04 -57.48
N SER A 373 -15.43 32.19 -57.90
CA SER A 373 -15.07 32.43 -59.31
C SER A 373 -14.93 31.16 -60.16
N GLU A 374 -14.92 29.98 -59.53
CA GLU A 374 -14.77 28.66 -60.19
C GLU A 374 -16.07 27.85 -60.34
N VAL A 375 -17.26 28.41 -60.01
CA VAL A 375 -18.57 27.72 -60.12
C VAL A 375 -19.40 28.16 -61.32
#